data_AF-A0A816VRI8-F1
#
_entry.id   AF-A0A816VRI8-F1
#
_cell.length_a   1.000
_cell.length_b   1.000
_cell.length_c   1.000
_cell.angle_alpha   90.00
_cell.angle_beta   90.00
_cell.angle_gamma   90.00
#
_symmetry.space_group_name_H-M   'P 1'
#
loop_
_entity.id
_entity.type
_entity.pdbx_description
1 polymer ?
#
loop_
_entity_poly.entity_id
_entity_poly.type
_entity_poly.pdbx_seq_one_letter_code
_entity_poly.pdbx_strand_id
1 'polypeptide(L)'
;MMKFYQMGVGNECEGVPGTYFPLRKGGRVTLYQDAHVEDGTLPSVDLDGGMKYIHGKCWEDMSDAIRQAKNLIYITGWSVYHSVRLVRRNNDPTNGTLGDLLKERSQEGVRVLLLVWDDPTSRSFLGYRTVSGA
;
A
#
# COMPACT_ATOMS: atom_id res chain seq x y z
N MET A 1 35.87 9.84 19.44
CA MET A 1 35.22 8.77 20.24
C MET A 1 33.82 8.57 19.68
N MET A 2 33.57 7.41 19.06
CA MET A 2 32.29 7.10 18.41
C MET A 2 31.28 6.78 19.52
N LYS A 3 30.27 7.64 19.73
CA LYS A 3 29.21 7.41 20.71
C LYS A 3 28.32 6.28 20.20
N PHE A 4 28.40 5.10 20.81
CA PHE A 4 27.37 4.08 20.67
C PHE A 4 26.10 4.60 21.35
N TYR A 5 25.03 4.80 20.57
CA TYR A 5 23.74 5.27 21.07
C TYR A 5 23.04 4.11 21.79
N GLN A 6 22.80 4.21 23.10
CA GLN A 6 22.26 3.11 23.94
C GLN A 6 20.88 3.39 24.56
N MET A 7 20.27 4.54 24.28
CA MET A 7 19.13 5.05 25.06
C MET A 7 17.75 4.91 24.39
N GLY A 8 17.67 4.30 23.19
CA GLY A 8 16.42 4.20 22.44
C GLY A 8 15.79 5.55 22.11
N VAL A 9 14.48 5.57 21.86
CA VAL A 9 13.73 6.79 21.57
C VAL A 9 13.26 7.40 22.90
N GLY A 10 13.92 8.45 23.37
CA GLY A 10 13.55 9.17 24.60
C GLY A 10 12.31 10.07 24.44
N ASN A 11 11.91 10.76 25.51
CA ASN A 11 10.72 11.63 25.55
C ASN A 11 10.75 12.79 24.53
N GLU A 12 11.94 13.25 24.16
CA GLU A 12 12.15 14.33 23.18
C GLU A 12 12.83 13.76 21.93
N CYS A 13 12.06 13.07 21.09
CA CYS A 13 12.54 12.62 19.78
C CYS A 13 12.37 13.73 18.74
N GLU A 14 13.48 14.24 18.22
CA GLU A 14 13.51 15.22 17.12
C GLU A 14 13.48 14.57 15.73
N GLY A 15 13.52 13.23 15.68
CA GLY A 15 13.64 12.47 14.44
C GLY A 15 15.09 12.33 13.96
N VAL A 16 15.26 11.79 12.76
CA VAL A 16 16.58 11.63 12.15
C VAL A 16 17.02 12.98 11.55
N PRO A 17 18.21 13.51 11.88
CA PRO A 17 18.66 14.80 11.37
C PRO A 17 19.04 14.71 9.88
N GLY A 18 18.98 15.85 9.17
CA GLY A 18 19.44 15.98 7.79
C GLY A 18 18.56 15.28 6.74
N THR A 19 17.32 14.92 7.08
CA THR A 19 16.38 14.28 6.16
C THR A 19 15.52 15.30 5.41
N TYR A 20 15.17 14.98 4.16
CA TYR A 20 14.28 15.83 3.35
C TYR A 20 12.89 16.01 3.98
N PHE A 21 12.35 14.94 4.56
CA PHE A 21 11.10 14.99 5.32
C PHE A 21 11.40 15.02 6.82
N PRO A 22 10.90 16.02 7.57
CA PRO A 22 11.07 16.08 9.02
C PRO A 22 10.10 15.15 9.74
N LEU A 23 10.35 14.91 11.03
CA LEU A 23 9.43 14.18 11.91
C LEU A 23 8.07 14.88 11.97
N ARG A 24 6.98 14.10 11.81
CA ARG A 24 5.59 14.57 12.00
C ARG A 24 4.99 13.86 13.21
N LYS A 25 4.30 14.63 14.07
CA LYS A 25 3.58 14.11 15.24
C LYS A 25 2.08 13.99 14.93
N GLY A 26 1.38 13.14 15.68
CA GLY A 26 -0.08 12.93 15.52
C GLY A 26 -0.48 12.06 14.32
N GLY A 27 0.48 11.40 13.67
CA GLY A 27 0.18 10.43 12.61
C GLY A 27 -0.39 9.13 13.19
N ARG A 28 -1.31 8.51 12.45
CA ARG A 28 -1.77 7.13 12.72
C ARG A 28 -1.13 6.20 11.69
N VAL A 29 -0.45 5.18 12.16
CA VAL A 29 0.18 4.15 11.32
C VAL A 29 -0.61 2.86 11.47
N THR A 30 -1.10 2.33 10.35
CA THR A 30 -1.63 0.97 10.30
C THR A 30 -0.51 0.03 9.85
N LEU A 31 -0.23 -1.00 10.64
CA LEU A 31 0.77 -2.00 10.31
C LEU A 31 0.08 -3.15 9.56
N TYR A 32 0.68 -3.55 8.45
CA TYR A 32 0.19 -4.63 7.63
C TYR A 32 1.15 -5.81 7.68
N GLN A 33 0.65 -6.95 8.14
CA GLN A 33 1.31 -8.23 7.94
C GLN A 33 0.76 -8.82 6.64
N ASP A 34 1.62 -8.99 5.65
CA ASP A 34 1.27 -9.49 4.32
C ASP A 34 0.22 -8.62 3.58
N ALA A 35 -0.21 -9.09 2.40
CA ALA A 35 -1.28 -8.44 1.63
C ALA A 35 -2.66 -8.59 2.31
N HIS A 36 -2.83 -9.70 3.04
CA HIS A 36 -4.09 -10.12 3.63
C HIS A 36 -3.84 -11.13 4.74
N VAL A 37 -4.66 -11.07 5.79
CA VAL A 37 -4.71 -12.03 6.87
C VAL A 37 -6.17 -12.41 7.11
N GLU A 38 -6.43 -13.70 7.26
CA GLU A 38 -7.77 -14.20 7.59
C GLU A 38 -8.03 -14.08 9.09
N ASP A 39 -9.27 -13.71 9.46
CA ASP A 39 -9.61 -13.45 10.84
C ASP A 39 -9.44 -14.71 11.72
N GLY A 40 -8.87 -14.53 12.91
CA GLY A 40 -8.62 -15.62 13.86
C GLY A 40 -7.41 -16.52 13.54
N THR A 41 -6.68 -16.28 12.45
CA THR A 41 -5.48 -17.08 12.12
C THR A 41 -4.23 -16.64 12.88
N LEU A 42 -4.17 -15.37 13.30
CA LEU A 42 -3.08 -14.82 14.10
C LEU A 42 -3.44 -14.79 15.58
N PRO A 43 -2.43 -14.90 16.48
CA PRO A 43 -2.65 -14.83 17.91
C PRO A 43 -3.24 -13.48 18.33
N SER A 44 -4.02 -13.51 19.40
CA SER A 44 -4.46 -12.30 20.10
C SER A 44 -3.26 -11.68 20.81
N VAL A 45 -3.05 -10.38 20.62
CA VAL A 45 -1.98 -9.63 21.29
C VAL A 45 -2.64 -8.55 22.15
N ASP A 46 -2.32 -8.58 23.45
CA ASP A 46 -2.73 -7.56 24.41
C ASP A 46 -1.86 -6.31 24.28
N LEU A 47 -2.52 -5.16 24.28
CA LEU A 47 -1.90 -3.84 24.29
C LEU A 47 -2.21 -3.14 25.61
N ASP A 48 -1.51 -2.04 25.87
CA ASP A 48 -1.77 -1.20 27.03
C ASP A 48 -3.22 -0.68 27.06
N GLY A 49 -3.73 -0.39 28.25
CA GLY A 49 -5.11 0.05 28.46
C GLY A 49 -6.17 -1.05 28.24
N GLY A 50 -5.77 -2.33 28.23
CA GLY A 50 -6.70 -3.46 28.05
C GLY A 50 -7.20 -3.65 26.62
N MET A 51 -6.54 -3.01 25.65
CA MET A 51 -6.88 -3.10 24.24
C MET A 51 -6.33 -4.38 23.61
N LYS A 52 -7.00 -4.87 22.56
CA LYS A 52 -6.49 -5.95 21.72
C LYS A 52 -5.95 -5.38 20.41
N TYR A 53 -4.81 -5.89 19.95
CA TYR A 53 -4.28 -5.55 18.64
C TYR A 53 -5.20 -6.06 17.54
N ILE A 54 -5.50 -5.19 16.57
CA ILE A 54 -6.31 -5.51 15.40
C ILE A 54 -5.39 -5.57 14.19
N HIS A 55 -5.34 -6.72 13.52
CA HIS A 55 -4.52 -6.94 12.35
C HIS A 55 -5.13 -6.23 11.14
N GLY A 56 -4.35 -5.35 10.48
CA GLY A 56 -4.78 -4.64 9.27
C GLY A 56 -4.79 -5.55 8.04
N LYS A 57 -5.66 -5.24 7.07
CA LYS A 57 -5.81 -6.01 5.82
C LYS A 57 -5.39 -5.13 4.63
N CYS A 58 -4.10 -5.15 4.29
CA CYS A 58 -3.47 -4.21 3.36
C CYS A 58 -4.23 -4.01 2.04
N TRP A 59 -4.51 -5.09 1.32
CA TRP A 59 -5.16 -4.99 0.01
C TRP A 59 -6.65 -4.64 0.10
N GLU A 60 -7.31 -4.98 1.20
CA GLU A 60 -8.70 -4.55 1.45
C GLU A 60 -8.74 -3.04 1.71
N ASP A 61 -7.92 -2.55 2.64
CA ASP A 61 -7.81 -1.13 2.96
C ASP A 61 -7.41 -0.30 1.73
N MET A 62 -6.47 -0.81 0.91
CA MET A 62 -6.07 -0.15 -0.34
C MET A 62 -7.22 -0.12 -1.37
N SER A 63 -7.95 -1.23 -1.52
CA SER A 63 -9.12 -1.28 -2.40
C SER A 63 -10.19 -0.29 -1.98
N ASP A 64 -10.47 -0.21 -0.68
CA ASP A 64 -11.45 0.71 -0.11
C ASP A 64 -11.01 2.16 -0.23
N ALA A 65 -9.72 2.46 -0.04
CA ALA A 65 -9.16 3.79 -0.26
C ALA A 65 -9.32 4.25 -1.72
N ILE A 66 -9.07 3.36 -2.69
CA ILE A 66 -9.28 3.64 -4.11
C ILE A 66 -10.76 3.90 -4.39
N ARG A 67 -11.67 3.03 -3.93
CA ARG A 67 -13.12 3.17 -4.15
C ARG A 67 -13.69 4.46 -3.57
N GLN A 68 -13.21 4.85 -2.39
CA GLN A 68 -13.72 6.02 -1.67
C GLN A 68 -13.09 7.34 -2.15
N ALA A 69 -12.02 7.30 -2.93
CA ALA A 69 -11.34 8.50 -3.43
C ALA A 69 -12.28 9.40 -4.23
N LYS A 70 -12.28 10.70 -3.92
CA LYS A 70 -13.16 11.69 -4.58
C LYS A 70 -12.45 12.61 -5.55
N ASN A 71 -11.14 12.79 -5.39
CA ASN A 71 -10.38 13.81 -6.12
C ASN A 71 -9.16 13.25 -6.84
N LEU A 72 -8.38 12.41 -6.17
CA LEU A 72 -7.03 12.05 -6.60
C LEU A 72 -6.64 10.64 -6.18
N ILE A 73 -6.01 9.89 -7.09
CA ILE A 73 -5.33 8.63 -6.83
C ILE A 73 -3.95 8.71 -7.50
N TYR A 74 -2.88 8.60 -6.69
CA TYR A 74 -1.49 8.50 -7.17
C TYR A 74 -0.94 7.13 -6.86
N ILE A 75 -0.42 6.45 -7.89
CA ILE A 75 0.21 5.14 -7.76
C ILE A 75 1.61 5.22 -8.38
N THR A 76 2.61 4.83 -7.59
CA THR A 76 3.97 4.64 -8.08
C THR A 76 4.39 3.21 -7.77
N GLY A 77 4.99 2.51 -8.74
CA GLY A 77 5.37 1.12 -8.54
C GLY A 77 6.48 0.70 -9.48
N TRP A 78 7.33 -0.19 -8.98
CA TRP A 78 8.31 -0.88 -9.82
C TRP A 78 7.61 -1.72 -10.90
N SER A 79 6.51 -2.37 -10.55
CA SER A 79 5.61 -3.05 -11.48
C SER A 79 4.17 -2.92 -10.98
N VAL A 80 3.23 -2.72 -11.91
CA VAL A 80 1.79 -2.65 -11.62
C VAL A 80 1.07 -3.59 -12.56
N TYR A 81 0.56 -4.71 -12.02
CA TYR A 81 -0.23 -5.67 -12.77
C TYR A 81 -1.72 -5.35 -12.66
N HIS A 82 -2.27 -4.68 -13.67
CA HIS A 82 -3.64 -4.17 -13.64
C HIS A 82 -4.70 -5.27 -13.48
N SER A 83 -4.45 -6.49 -13.95
CA SER A 83 -5.41 -7.61 -13.87
C SER A 83 -5.46 -8.29 -12.48
N VAL A 84 -4.69 -7.82 -11.50
CA VAL A 84 -4.75 -8.36 -10.14
C VAL A 84 -6.07 -8.02 -9.46
N ARG A 85 -6.61 -8.94 -8.66
CA ARG A 85 -7.70 -8.66 -7.74
C ARG A 85 -7.17 -8.41 -6.34
N LEU A 86 -7.50 -7.24 -5.78
CA LEU A 86 -7.09 -6.84 -4.44
C LEU A 86 -7.86 -7.60 -3.36
N VAL A 87 -9.16 -7.77 -3.53
CA VAL A 87 -10.00 -8.57 -2.63
C VAL A 87 -10.37 -9.87 -3.33
N ARG A 88 -10.13 -11.01 -2.66
CA ARG A 88 -10.27 -12.35 -3.25
C ARG A 88 -11.26 -13.26 -2.50
N ARG A 89 -12.00 -12.73 -1.53
CA ARG A 89 -13.03 -13.48 -0.81
C ARG A 89 -14.28 -13.66 -1.70
N ASN A 90 -15.02 -14.75 -1.48
CA ASN A 90 -16.20 -15.12 -2.28
C ASN A 90 -17.34 -14.07 -2.27
N ASN A 91 -17.32 -13.11 -1.33
CA ASN A 91 -18.34 -12.07 -1.17
C ASN A 91 -17.86 -10.67 -1.57
N ASP A 92 -16.78 -10.54 -2.35
CA ASP A 92 -16.33 -9.24 -2.87
C ASP A 92 -17.38 -8.65 -3.83
N PRO A 93 -18.01 -7.50 -3.50
CA PRO A 93 -19.12 -6.95 -4.26
C PRO A 93 -18.72 -6.46 -5.66
N THR A 94 -17.43 -6.26 -5.92
CA THR A 94 -16.97 -5.66 -7.18
C THR A 94 -16.47 -6.67 -8.20
N ASN A 95 -16.04 -7.86 -7.77
CA ASN A 95 -15.43 -8.92 -8.59
C ASN A 95 -14.36 -8.44 -9.61
N GLY A 96 -13.85 -7.22 -9.44
CA GLY A 96 -13.11 -6.47 -10.45
C GLY A 96 -11.61 -6.44 -10.19
N THR A 97 -10.84 -6.19 -11.26
CA THR A 97 -9.38 -6.04 -11.17
C THR A 97 -9.00 -4.64 -10.70
N LEU A 98 -7.74 -4.44 -10.30
CA LEU A 98 -7.19 -3.12 -10.00
C LEU A 98 -7.40 -2.15 -11.16
N GLY A 99 -7.20 -2.62 -12.40
CA GLY A 99 -7.43 -1.84 -13.60
C GLY A 99 -8.87 -1.37 -13.74
N ASP A 100 -9.83 -2.25 -13.45
CA ASP A 100 -11.27 -1.92 -13.52
C ASP A 100 -11.63 -0.85 -12.48
N LEU A 101 -11.18 -1.02 -11.24
CA LEU A 101 -11.40 -0.05 -10.16
C LEU A 101 -10.84 1.34 -10.49
N LEU A 102 -9.63 1.40 -11.04
CA LEU A 102 -9.01 2.68 -11.42
C LEU A 102 -9.73 3.34 -12.61
N LYS A 103 -10.15 2.55 -13.60
CA LYS A 103 -10.93 3.04 -14.74
C LYS A 103 -12.28 3.60 -14.30
N GLU A 104 -12.99 2.87 -13.43
CA GLU A 104 -14.28 3.29 -12.86
C GLU A 104 -14.14 4.63 -12.12
N ARG A 105 -13.18 4.75 -11.19
CA ARG A 105 -12.93 6.03 -10.49
C ARG A 105 -12.61 7.16 -11.45
N SER A 106 -11.83 6.90 -12.49
CA SER A 106 -11.49 7.90 -13.49
C SER A 106 -12.71 8.36 -14.30
N GLN A 107 -13.62 7.46 -14.64
CA GLN A 107 -14.87 7.79 -15.34
C GLN A 107 -15.81 8.62 -14.47
N GLU A 108 -15.77 8.42 -13.15
CA GLU A 108 -16.47 9.27 -12.16
C GLU A 108 -15.79 10.63 -11.90
N GLY A 109 -14.71 10.95 -12.62
CA GLY A 109 -14.04 12.26 -12.53
C GLY A 109 -12.89 12.34 -11.53
N VAL A 110 -12.49 11.24 -10.90
CA VAL A 110 -11.28 11.21 -10.05
C VAL A 110 -10.05 11.27 -10.92
N ARG A 111 -9.07 12.12 -10.56
CA ARG A 111 -7.79 12.15 -11.26
C ARG A 111 -6.92 10.97 -10.85
N VAL A 112 -6.68 10.06 -11.79
CA VAL A 112 -5.84 8.88 -11.58
C VAL A 112 -4.51 9.04 -12.32
N LEU A 113 -3.40 9.16 -11.59
CA LEU A 113 -2.05 9.27 -12.18
C LEU A 113 -1.18 8.08 -11.74
N LEU A 114 -0.55 7.43 -12.72
CA LEU A 114 0.37 6.32 -12.49
C LEU A 114 1.77 6.72 -12.95
N LEU A 115 2.76 6.48 -12.08
CA LEU A 115 4.19 6.55 -12.41
C LEU A 115 4.78 5.15 -12.21
N VAL A 116 4.69 4.32 -13.25
CA VAL A 116 5.23 2.96 -13.25
C VAL A 116 6.63 3.01 -13.84
N TRP A 117 7.57 2.26 -13.24
CA TRP A 117 8.92 2.15 -13.77
C TRP A 117 8.91 1.50 -15.17
N ASP A 118 9.53 2.18 -16.14
CA ASP A 118 9.76 1.64 -17.48
C ASP A 118 11.05 0.79 -17.44
N ASP A 119 10.89 -0.53 -17.26
CA ASP A 119 12.01 -1.47 -17.21
C ASP A 119 12.68 -1.59 -18.60
N PRO A 120 13.92 -1.12 -18.78
CA PRO A 120 14.62 -1.18 -20.06
C PRO A 120 14.84 -2.62 -20.57
N THR A 121 14.81 -3.61 -19.68
CA THR A 121 14.99 -5.03 -20.01
C THR A 121 13.69 -5.74 -20.39
N SER A 122 12.54 -5.09 -20.18
CA SER A 122 11.22 -5.57 -20.63
C SER A 122 10.95 -5.32 -22.11
N ARG A 123 11.78 -4.49 -22.76
CA ARG A 123 11.74 -4.25 -24.22
C ARG A 123 12.32 -5.48 -24.91
N SER A 124 11.50 -6.18 -25.69
CA SER A 124 11.90 -7.37 -26.43
C SER A 124 13.15 -7.12 -27.28
N PHE A 125 14.27 -7.74 -26.89
CA PHE A 125 15.45 -7.83 -27.76
C PHE A 125 15.23 -9.03 -28.69
N LEU A 126 14.99 -8.73 -29.98
CA LEU A 126 14.81 -9.67 -31.09
C LEU A 126 13.77 -10.81 -30.90
N GLY A 127 12.55 -10.58 -31.41
CA GLY A 127 11.76 -11.64 -32.05
C GLY A 127 10.77 -12.45 -31.18
N TYR A 128 10.78 -12.30 -29.85
CA TYR A 128 9.77 -12.95 -28.99
C TYR A 128 8.76 -11.93 -28.45
N ARG A 129 7.49 -12.03 -28.89
CA ARG A 129 6.37 -11.28 -28.32
C ARG A 129 6.00 -11.88 -26.97
N THR A 130 6.26 -11.17 -25.88
CA THR A 130 5.45 -11.30 -24.66
C THR A 130 4.19 -10.48 -24.85
N VAL A 131 3.04 -11.14 -24.84
CA VAL A 131 1.72 -10.52 -25.04
C VAL A 131 1.50 -9.51 -23.92
N SER A 132 1.61 -8.23 -24.24
CA SER A 132 1.23 -7.12 -23.35
C SER A 132 -0.23 -6.81 -23.66
N GLY A 133 -1.13 -7.16 -22.75
CA GLY A 133 -2.56 -6.85 -22.86
C GLY A 133 -2.82 -5.37 -22.60
N ALA A 134 -3.59 -4.75 -23.49
CA ALA A 134 -4.17 -3.41 -23.35
C ALA A 134 -5.53 -3.48 -22.63
#